data_AF-A0A7W5H7M3-F1
#
_entry.id   AF-A0A7W5H7M3-F1
#
_cell.length_a   1.000
_cell.length_b   1.000
_cell.length_c   1.000
_cell.angle_alpha   90.00
_cell.angle_beta   90.00
_cell.angle_gamma   90.00
#
_symmetry.space_group_name_H-M   'P 1'
#
loop_
_entity.id
_entity.type
_entity.pdbx_description
1 polymer ?
#
loop_
_entity_poly.entity_id
_entity_poly.type
_entity_poly.pdbx_seq_one_letter_code
_entity_poly.pdbx_strand_id
1 'polypeptide(L)'
;MATVFTGSASNAATGGPDSQPHPQGEAAAYWFVNAAFLQEIKDSNPHLWHEVHRLRTLCELDPGDVEKPQATIREFVACLDELRDLLALQFALEESYGLISADSIAAQRIAASLSISQQSEAEHERQRMVRSVTDQHRCLYLQLIDLVEQAEELQYRGCDVQCLKMLAASIERFSGDLTAHERLEAELIRLHDSRARSGGSQE
;
A
#
# COMPACT_ATOMS: atom_id res chain seq x y z
N MET A 1 -14.49 -34.78 -54.39
CA MET A 1 -14.76 -35.71 -53.29
C MET A 1 -15.41 -34.89 -52.19
N ALA A 2 -16.75 -34.88 -52.10
CA ALA A 2 -17.57 -35.69 -51.17
C ALA A 2 -17.28 -35.32 -49.70
N THR A 3 -18.21 -34.85 -48.86
CA THR A 3 -19.65 -35.19 -48.75
C THR A 3 -20.41 -34.10 -47.97
N VAL A 4 -21.68 -33.90 -48.33
CA VAL A 4 -22.72 -33.12 -47.65
C VAL A 4 -23.34 -33.95 -46.52
N PHE A 5 -23.66 -33.39 -45.35
CA PHE A 5 -24.87 -33.79 -44.62
C PHE A 5 -25.43 -32.70 -43.70
N THR A 6 -26.74 -32.72 -43.64
CA THR A 6 -27.75 -31.76 -43.17
C THR A 6 -28.05 -31.87 -41.67
N GLY A 7 -28.61 -30.80 -41.09
CA GLY A 7 -29.27 -30.89 -39.78
C GLY A 7 -29.84 -29.56 -39.32
N SER A 8 -31.04 -29.22 -39.81
CA SER A 8 -31.91 -28.20 -39.21
C SER A 8 -32.89 -28.93 -38.30
N ALA A 9 -32.99 -28.53 -37.03
CA ALA A 9 -34.15 -28.80 -36.19
C ALA A 9 -34.16 -27.85 -34.99
N SER A 10 -35.17 -26.99 -34.97
CA SER A 10 -35.61 -26.15 -33.88
C SER A 10 -35.92 -26.97 -32.62
N ASN A 11 -35.58 -26.44 -31.45
CA ASN A 11 -36.28 -26.82 -30.23
C ASN A 11 -36.56 -25.56 -29.41
N ALA A 12 -37.83 -25.17 -29.42
CA ALA A 12 -38.39 -24.21 -28.49
C ALA A 12 -38.58 -24.92 -27.15
N ALA A 13 -37.92 -24.44 -26.10
CA ALA A 13 -38.22 -24.78 -24.72
C ALA A 13 -38.54 -23.49 -23.97
N THR A 14 -39.82 -23.36 -23.65
CA THR A 14 -40.45 -22.40 -22.75
C THR A 14 -40.03 -22.62 -21.30
N GLY A 15 -39.74 -21.53 -20.58
CA GLY A 15 -39.92 -21.45 -19.12
C GLY A 15 -38.73 -20.90 -18.33
N GLY A 16 -38.90 -19.76 -17.65
CA GLY A 16 -38.04 -19.31 -16.55
C GLY A 16 -37.83 -17.80 -16.50
N PRO A 17 -38.20 -17.10 -15.41
CA PRO A 17 -38.41 -15.65 -15.39
C PRO A 17 -37.11 -14.84 -15.19
N ASP A 18 -37.15 -13.60 -15.68
CA ASP A 18 -36.38 -12.42 -15.24
C ASP A 18 -35.06 -12.68 -14.52
N SER A 19 -34.00 -12.88 -15.30
CA SER A 19 -32.64 -12.57 -14.87
C SER A 19 -32.46 -11.05 -14.86
N GLN A 20 -32.95 -10.39 -13.81
CA GLN A 20 -32.44 -9.06 -13.48
C GLN A 20 -30.94 -9.19 -13.14
N PRO A 21 -30.05 -8.40 -13.76
CA PRO A 21 -28.72 -8.23 -13.22
C PRO A 21 -28.88 -7.40 -11.94
N HIS A 22 -28.88 -8.06 -10.78
CA HIS A 22 -28.63 -7.35 -9.54
C HIS A 22 -27.26 -6.66 -9.67
N PRO A 23 -27.16 -5.33 -9.53
CA PRO A 23 -25.89 -4.72 -9.25
C PRO A 23 -25.57 -5.12 -7.82
N GLN A 24 -24.87 -6.24 -7.63
CA GLN A 24 -24.08 -6.42 -6.41
C GLN A 24 -22.99 -5.35 -6.49
N GLY A 25 -23.33 -4.12 -6.11
CA GLY A 25 -22.31 -3.17 -5.73
C GLY A 25 -21.52 -3.84 -4.63
N GLU A 26 -20.23 -4.07 -4.86
CA GLU A 26 -19.32 -4.56 -3.83
C GLU A 26 -19.59 -3.75 -2.57
N ALA A 27 -20.13 -4.43 -1.55
CA ALA A 27 -20.39 -3.81 -0.27
C ALA A 27 -19.02 -3.37 0.26
N ALA A 28 -18.74 -2.08 0.18
CA ALA A 28 -17.40 -1.57 0.35
C ALA A 28 -16.91 -1.89 1.77
N ALA A 29 -15.74 -2.55 1.86
CA ALA A 29 -15.10 -2.93 3.11
C ALA A 29 -15.11 -1.77 4.12
N TYR A 30 -15.54 -2.05 5.36
CA TYR A 30 -15.45 -1.08 6.44
C TYR A 30 -14.12 -1.27 7.17
N TRP A 31 -13.38 -0.19 7.42
CA TRP A 31 -12.07 -0.27 8.05
C TRP A 31 -12.08 0.20 9.50
N PHE A 32 -11.55 -0.65 10.38
CA PHE A 32 -11.24 -0.34 11.76
C PHE A 32 -9.78 0.09 11.88
N VAL A 33 -9.53 1.13 12.66
CA VAL A 33 -8.17 1.67 12.88
C VAL A 33 -7.84 1.50 14.35
N ASN A 34 -6.77 0.76 14.61
CA ASN A 34 -6.14 0.65 15.92
C ASN A 34 -4.91 1.58 15.96
N ALA A 35 -5.15 2.85 16.30
CA ALA A 35 -4.09 3.87 16.25
C ALA A 35 -2.96 3.62 17.25
N ALA A 36 -3.28 3.07 18.43
CA ALA A 36 -2.27 2.73 19.44
C ALA A 36 -1.30 1.66 18.91
N PHE A 37 -1.82 0.64 18.22
CA PHE A 37 -0.99 -0.42 17.66
C PHE A 37 -0.21 0.06 16.43
N LEU A 38 -0.78 0.94 15.58
CA LEU A 38 -0.03 1.59 14.50
C LEU A 38 1.18 2.36 15.03
N GLN A 39 1.00 3.12 16.11
CA GLN A 39 2.12 3.82 16.75
C GLN A 39 3.14 2.84 17.34
N GLU A 40 2.69 1.77 17.99
CA GLU A 40 3.58 0.73 18.54
C GLU A 40 4.41 0.02 17.46
N ILE A 41 3.82 -0.32 16.32
CA ILE A 41 4.55 -0.91 15.18
C ILE A 41 5.65 0.06 14.73
N LYS A 42 5.32 1.34 14.54
CA LYS A 42 6.30 2.36 14.08
C LYS A 42 7.44 2.58 15.08
N ASP A 43 7.14 2.59 16.37
CA ASP A 43 8.15 2.74 17.43
C ASP A 43 9.03 1.49 17.58
N SER A 44 8.50 0.31 17.25
CA SER A 44 9.18 -0.98 17.39
C SER A 44 10.12 -1.31 16.22
N ASN A 45 10.11 -0.51 15.14
CA ASN A 45 10.93 -0.74 13.95
C ASN A 45 11.94 0.41 13.67
N PRO A 46 12.89 0.69 14.60
CA PRO A 46 13.92 1.71 14.36
C PRO A 46 14.87 1.35 13.20
N HIS A 47 14.98 0.06 12.86
CA HIS A 47 15.83 -0.41 11.78
C HIS A 47 15.33 0.06 10.41
N LEU A 48 14.01 0.01 10.17
CA LEU A 48 13.40 0.57 8.96
C LEU A 48 13.79 2.03 8.76
N TRP A 49 13.65 2.85 9.80
CA TRP A 49 13.99 4.28 9.72
C TRP A 49 15.47 4.54 9.49
N HIS A 50 16.33 3.68 10.05
CA HIS A 50 17.75 3.71 9.78
C HIS A 50 18.05 3.45 8.30
N GLU A 51 17.47 2.39 7.71
CA GLU A 51 17.70 2.06 6.29
C GLU A 51 17.08 3.10 5.35
N VAL A 52 15.90 3.66 5.66
CA VAL A 52 15.33 4.77 4.88
C VAL A 52 16.25 6.00 4.91
N HIS A 53 16.82 6.33 6.07
CA HIS A 53 17.78 7.43 6.16
C HIS A 53 19.07 7.11 5.38
N ARG A 54 19.60 5.89 5.54
CA ARG A 54 20.79 5.43 4.83
C ARG A 54 20.60 5.51 3.32
N LEU A 55 19.44 5.10 2.81
CA LEU A 55 19.10 5.18 1.40
C LEU A 55 19.13 6.63 0.89
N ARG A 56 18.60 7.58 1.66
CA ARG A 56 18.65 9.02 1.31
C ARG A 56 20.08 9.55 1.28
N THR A 57 20.90 9.18 2.25
CA THR A 57 22.32 9.57 2.27
C THR A 57 23.07 8.99 1.06
N LEU A 58 22.77 7.76 0.63
CA LEU A 58 23.37 7.19 -0.58
C LEU A 58 22.98 7.96 -1.86
N CYS A 59 21.82 8.62 -1.89
CA CYS A 59 21.43 9.48 -3.00
C CYS A 59 22.22 10.80 -3.06
N GLU A 60 22.82 11.24 -1.95
CA GLU A 60 23.71 12.41 -1.89
C GLU A 60 25.08 12.05 -2.48
N LEU A 61 25.12 11.77 -3.78
CA LEU A 61 26.32 11.27 -4.48
C LEU A 61 27.50 12.24 -4.35
N ASP A 62 28.58 11.76 -3.74
CA ASP A 62 29.83 12.49 -3.60
C ASP A 62 30.74 12.28 -4.82
N PRO A 63 31.78 13.13 -5.03
CA PRO A 63 32.74 12.93 -6.11
C PRO A 63 33.39 11.53 -6.12
N GLY A 64 33.59 10.94 -4.93
CA GLY A 64 34.15 9.59 -4.79
C GLY A 64 33.23 8.48 -5.30
N ASP A 65 31.91 8.65 -5.20
CA ASP A 65 30.91 7.71 -5.73
C ASP A 65 30.91 7.70 -7.25
N VAL A 66 31.06 8.89 -7.83
CA VAL A 66 31.15 9.09 -9.28
C VAL A 66 32.40 8.46 -9.87
N GLU A 67 33.51 8.41 -9.11
CA GLU A 67 34.74 7.74 -9.52
C GLU A 67 34.61 6.21 -9.48
N LYS A 68 33.72 5.67 -8.63
CA LYS A 68 33.52 4.22 -8.42
C LYS A 68 32.05 3.84 -8.46
N PRO A 69 31.33 4.06 -9.59
CA PRO A 69 29.89 3.82 -9.67
C PRO A 69 29.50 2.37 -9.37
N GLN A 70 30.40 1.42 -9.68
CA GLN A 70 30.20 0.00 -9.37
C GLN A 70 30.36 -0.36 -7.89
N ALA A 71 31.02 0.46 -7.07
CA ALA A 71 31.00 0.27 -5.62
C ALA A 71 29.67 0.79 -5.07
N THR A 72 29.30 2.03 -5.43
CA THR A 72 28.06 2.68 -4.98
C THR A 72 26.81 1.88 -5.37
N ILE A 73 26.75 1.29 -6.58
CA ILE A 73 25.59 0.47 -6.96
C ILE A 73 25.41 -0.77 -6.09
N ARG A 74 26.50 -1.37 -5.60
CA ARG A 74 26.43 -2.53 -4.69
C ARG A 74 25.87 -2.11 -3.33
N GLU A 75 26.19 -0.90 -2.88
CA GLU A 75 25.64 -0.34 -1.65
C GLU A 75 24.14 -0.03 -1.79
N PHE A 76 23.71 0.47 -2.95
CA PHE A 76 22.29 0.64 -3.28
C PHE A 76 21.55 -0.69 -3.28
N VAL A 77 22.04 -1.72 -3.99
CA VAL A 77 21.41 -3.05 -4.01
C VAL A 77 21.22 -3.58 -2.59
N ALA A 78 22.29 -3.59 -1.78
CA ALA A 78 22.21 -4.08 -0.40
C ALA A 78 21.21 -3.28 0.47
N CYS A 79 21.13 -1.95 0.30
CA CYS A 79 20.18 -1.12 1.02
C CYS A 79 18.73 -1.36 0.58
N LEU A 80 18.50 -1.45 -0.73
CA LEU A 80 17.17 -1.63 -1.30
C LEU A 80 16.60 -3.02 -0.99
N ASP A 81 17.43 -4.07 -1.00
CA ASP A 81 17.03 -5.42 -0.60
C ASP A 81 16.59 -5.49 0.86
N GLU A 82 17.37 -4.90 1.77
CA GLU A 82 17.02 -4.84 3.19
C GLU A 82 15.73 -4.03 3.39
N LEU A 83 15.62 -2.87 2.72
CA LEU A 83 14.44 -2.02 2.81
C LEU A 83 13.18 -2.72 2.28
N ARG A 84 13.29 -3.54 1.24
CA ARG A 84 12.17 -4.35 0.70
C ARG A 84 11.60 -5.25 1.78
N ASP A 85 12.46 -5.99 2.47
CA ASP A 85 12.03 -6.96 3.47
C ASP A 85 11.46 -6.26 4.71
N LEU A 86 12.06 -5.14 5.12
CA LEU A 86 11.56 -4.32 6.23
C LEU A 86 10.20 -3.68 5.95
N LEU A 87 10.00 -3.12 4.75
CA LEU A 87 8.71 -2.52 4.37
C LEU A 87 7.63 -3.58 4.16
N ALA A 88 7.97 -4.74 3.60
CA ALA A 88 7.03 -5.85 3.50
C ALA A 88 6.50 -6.25 4.88
N LEU A 89 7.38 -6.38 5.87
CA LEU A 89 7.00 -6.70 7.24
C LEU A 89 6.17 -5.57 7.86
N GLN A 90 6.59 -4.31 7.70
CA GLN A 90 5.90 -3.14 8.23
C GLN A 90 4.45 -3.09 7.73
N PHE A 91 4.24 -3.13 6.41
CA PHE A 91 2.90 -3.10 5.81
C PHE A 91 2.06 -4.31 6.23
N ALA A 92 2.64 -5.49 6.31
CA ALA A 92 1.93 -6.68 6.78
C ALA A 92 1.45 -6.53 8.23
N LEU A 93 2.26 -5.94 9.12
CA LEU A 93 1.86 -5.68 10.50
C LEU A 93 0.76 -4.61 10.59
N GLU A 94 0.91 -3.52 9.84
CA GLU A 94 -0.06 -2.43 9.79
C GLU A 94 -1.41 -2.93 9.28
N GLU A 95 -1.46 -3.71 8.20
CA GLU A 95 -2.71 -4.28 7.65
C GLU A 95 -3.31 -5.38 8.53
N SER A 96 -2.49 -6.16 9.24
CA SER A 96 -3.00 -7.25 10.08
C SER A 96 -3.54 -6.77 11.43
N TYR A 97 -2.94 -5.72 11.99
CA TYR A 97 -3.19 -5.32 13.38
C TYR A 97 -3.60 -3.85 13.56
N GLY A 98 -3.20 -2.97 12.64
CA GLY A 98 -3.47 -1.53 12.68
C GLY A 98 -4.69 -1.09 11.85
N LEU A 99 -4.86 -1.66 10.66
CA LEU A 99 -5.83 -1.29 9.64
C LEU A 99 -6.67 -2.52 9.27
N ILE A 100 -7.68 -2.83 10.08
CA ILE A 100 -8.43 -4.09 9.97
C ILE A 100 -9.63 -3.89 9.05
N SER A 101 -9.67 -4.62 7.93
CA SER A 101 -10.84 -4.68 7.06
C SER A 101 -11.91 -5.60 7.64
N ALA A 102 -13.16 -5.17 7.52
CA ALA A 102 -14.33 -5.93 7.90
C ALA A 102 -15.25 -6.15 6.70
N ASP A 103 -15.13 -7.33 6.10
CA ASP A 103 -15.91 -7.73 4.92
C ASP A 103 -17.14 -8.60 5.26
N SER A 104 -17.29 -9.00 6.52
CA SER A 104 -18.45 -9.79 6.92
C SER A 104 -19.70 -8.93 7.08
N ILE A 105 -20.85 -9.48 6.67
CA ILE A 105 -22.18 -8.86 6.86
C ILE A 105 -22.42 -8.51 8.34
N ALA A 106 -21.91 -9.32 9.28
CA ALA A 106 -22.02 -9.05 10.71
C ALA A 106 -21.21 -7.82 11.14
N ALA A 107 -19.97 -7.69 10.65
CA ALA A 107 -19.12 -6.55 10.95
C ALA A 107 -19.60 -5.27 10.28
N GLN A 108 -20.15 -5.35 9.07
CA GLN A 108 -20.84 -4.24 8.40
C GLN A 108 -22.09 -3.79 9.16
N ARG A 109 -22.84 -4.72 9.78
CA ARG A 109 -23.99 -4.37 10.64
C ARG A 109 -23.56 -3.71 11.95
N ILE A 110 -22.45 -4.15 12.55
CA ILE A 110 -21.86 -3.49 13.72
C ILE A 110 -21.38 -2.10 13.34
N ALA A 111 -20.65 -1.95 12.23
CA ALA A 111 -20.22 -0.67 11.69
C ALA A 111 -21.40 0.24 11.37
N ALA A 112 -22.47 -0.28 10.75
CA ALA A 112 -23.70 0.48 10.51
C ALA A 112 -24.37 0.91 11.81
N SER A 113 -24.39 0.07 12.85
CA SER A 113 -24.95 0.44 14.17
C SER A 113 -24.13 1.50 14.90
N LEU A 114 -22.80 1.51 14.75
CA LEU A 114 -21.88 2.53 15.26
C LEU A 114 -21.91 3.81 14.40
N SER A 115 -22.17 3.66 13.09
CA SER A 115 -22.23 4.75 12.11
C SER A 115 -23.57 5.48 12.15
N ILE A 116 -24.71 4.79 12.36
CA ILE A 116 -26.05 5.43 12.45
C ILE A 116 -26.12 6.41 13.64
N SER A 117 -25.39 6.17 14.72
CA SER A 117 -25.27 7.11 15.84
C SER A 117 -24.24 8.23 15.61
N GLN A 118 -23.36 8.11 14.61
CA GLN A 118 -22.27 9.05 14.32
C GLN A 118 -21.98 9.17 12.81
N GLN A 119 -23.00 9.49 11.99
CA GLN A 119 -22.86 9.80 10.56
C GLN A 119 -22.23 11.20 10.36
N SER A 120 -21.04 11.39 10.91
CA SER A 120 -20.27 12.62 10.74
C SER A 120 -19.48 12.57 9.44
N GLU A 121 -19.33 13.71 8.76
CA GLU A 121 -18.41 13.89 7.64
C GLU A 121 -17.00 13.38 7.96
N ALA A 122 -16.59 13.49 9.23
CA ALA A 122 -15.31 13.03 9.75
C ALA A 122 -15.12 11.49 9.66
N GLU A 123 -16.19 10.70 9.84
CA GLU A 123 -16.08 9.23 9.73
C GLU A 123 -15.89 8.81 8.27
N HIS A 124 -16.59 9.48 7.34
CA HIS A 124 -16.40 9.25 5.91
C HIS A 124 -15.00 9.63 5.45
N GLU A 125 -14.48 10.76 5.95
CA GLU A 125 -13.11 11.19 5.69
C GLU A 125 -12.10 10.17 6.20
N ARG A 126 -12.26 9.69 7.44
CA ARG A 126 -11.42 8.63 8.00
C ARG A 126 -11.43 7.37 7.15
N GLN A 127 -12.60 6.90 6.72
CA GLN A 127 -12.71 5.72 5.86
C GLN A 127 -11.99 5.92 4.51
N ARG A 128 -12.07 7.12 3.92
CA ARG A 128 -11.30 7.44 2.70
C ARG A 128 -9.80 7.43 2.96
N MET A 129 -9.34 8.01 4.07
CA MET A 129 -7.93 8.03 4.43
C MET A 129 -7.37 6.61 4.61
N VAL A 130 -8.06 5.73 5.35
CA VAL A 130 -7.59 4.36 5.57
C VAL A 130 -7.45 3.62 4.25
N ARG A 131 -8.45 3.71 3.37
CA ARG A 131 -8.38 3.09 2.03
C ARG A 131 -7.21 3.63 1.23
N SER A 132 -6.99 4.94 1.28
CA SER A 132 -5.83 5.56 0.61
C SER A 132 -4.50 5.06 1.16
N VAL A 133 -4.37 4.88 2.47
CA VAL A 133 -3.15 4.35 3.12
C VAL A 133 -2.91 2.91 2.68
N THR A 134 -3.93 2.04 2.75
CA THR A 134 -3.80 0.64 2.34
C THR A 134 -3.51 0.48 0.85
N ASP A 135 -4.11 1.33 -0.01
CA ASP A 135 -3.82 1.31 -1.45
C ASP A 135 -2.37 1.75 -1.72
N GLN A 136 -1.84 2.70 -0.93
CA GLN A 136 -0.47 3.17 -1.04
C GLN A 136 0.56 2.09 -0.68
N HIS A 137 0.29 1.19 0.26
CA HIS A 137 1.22 0.10 0.60
C HIS A 137 1.61 -0.72 -0.64
N ARG A 138 0.61 -1.15 -1.40
CA ARG A 138 0.83 -1.91 -2.64
C ARG A 138 1.63 -1.09 -3.66
N CYS A 139 1.27 0.17 -3.86
CA CYS A 139 1.95 1.04 -4.81
C CYS A 139 3.43 1.25 -4.44
N LEU A 140 3.70 1.58 -3.18
CA LEU A 140 5.05 1.80 -2.67
C LEU A 140 5.89 0.52 -2.74
N TYR A 141 5.30 -0.62 -2.38
CA TYR A 141 6.01 -1.90 -2.44
C TYR A 141 6.41 -2.24 -3.88
N LEU A 142 5.50 -2.08 -4.85
CA LEU A 142 5.81 -2.31 -6.26
C LEU A 142 6.88 -1.34 -6.79
N GLN A 143 6.78 -0.05 -6.45
CA GLN A 143 7.82 0.92 -6.79
C GLN A 143 9.20 0.51 -6.24
N LEU A 144 9.25 -0.02 -5.01
CA LEU A 144 10.50 -0.49 -4.41
C LEU A 144 11.05 -1.73 -5.12
N ILE A 145 10.20 -2.68 -5.51
CA ILE A 145 10.62 -3.83 -6.31
C ILE A 145 11.24 -3.37 -7.64
N ASP A 146 10.60 -2.42 -8.34
CA ASP A 146 11.15 -1.88 -9.58
C ASP A 146 12.54 -1.25 -9.38
N LEU A 147 12.76 -0.56 -8.24
CA LEU A 147 14.05 0.02 -7.88
C LEU A 147 15.11 -1.05 -7.58
N VAL A 148 14.74 -2.11 -6.86
CA VAL A 148 15.62 -3.26 -6.58
C VAL A 148 16.06 -3.90 -7.89
N GLU A 149 15.11 -4.24 -8.76
CA GLU A 149 15.39 -4.85 -10.06
C GLU A 149 16.29 -3.96 -10.92
N GLN A 150 16.02 -2.65 -10.95
CA GLN A 150 16.84 -1.69 -11.67
C GLN A 150 18.28 -1.64 -11.13
N ALA A 151 18.45 -1.64 -9.81
CA ALA A 151 19.76 -1.60 -9.17
C ALA A 151 20.56 -2.89 -9.41
N GLU A 152 19.92 -4.05 -9.29
CA GLU A 152 20.52 -5.36 -9.59
C GLU A 152 20.94 -5.47 -11.07
N GLU A 153 20.10 -4.99 -11.99
CA GLU A 153 20.43 -4.98 -13.41
C GLU A 153 21.68 -4.13 -13.68
N LEU A 154 21.76 -2.93 -13.09
CA LEU A 154 22.92 -2.04 -13.22
C LEU A 154 24.19 -2.64 -12.59
N GLN A 155 24.06 -3.32 -11.46
CA GLN A 155 25.15 -4.06 -10.82
C GLN A 155 25.69 -5.16 -11.74
N TYR A 156 24.79 -5.94 -12.36
CA TYR A 156 25.16 -7.05 -13.24
C TYR A 156 25.75 -6.59 -14.58
N ARG A 157 25.11 -5.62 -15.25
CA ARG A 157 25.45 -5.22 -16.63
C ARG A 157 26.58 -4.21 -16.71
N GLY A 158 26.80 -3.40 -15.66
CA GLY A 158 27.61 -2.20 -15.77
C GLY A 158 26.82 -0.96 -15.39
N CYS A 159 27.31 -0.20 -14.42
CA CYS A 159 26.76 1.11 -14.07
C CYS A 159 27.76 2.21 -14.43
N ASP A 160 27.34 3.14 -15.28
CA ASP A 160 28.05 4.41 -15.48
C ASP A 160 27.44 5.50 -14.58
N VAL A 161 28.10 6.66 -14.58
CA VAL A 161 27.69 7.81 -13.75
C VAL A 161 26.28 8.31 -14.09
N GLN A 162 25.87 8.22 -15.35
CA GLN A 162 24.55 8.71 -15.75
C GLN A 162 23.46 7.75 -15.28
N CYS A 163 23.67 6.44 -15.42
CA CYS A 163 22.79 5.42 -14.86
C CYS A 163 22.66 5.56 -13.35
N LEU A 164 23.76 5.77 -12.64
CA LEU A 164 23.76 5.97 -11.19
C LEU A 164 22.91 7.18 -10.78
N LYS A 165 23.07 8.32 -11.46
CA LYS A 165 22.27 9.53 -11.22
C LYS A 165 20.78 9.31 -11.50
N MET A 166 20.45 8.57 -12.56
CA MET A 166 19.07 8.25 -12.88
C MET A 166 18.43 7.35 -11.82
N LEU A 167 19.16 6.36 -11.31
CA LEU A 167 18.69 5.52 -10.20
C LEU A 167 18.49 6.36 -8.94
N ALA A 168 19.46 7.19 -8.55
CA ALA A 168 19.34 8.08 -7.39
C ALA A 168 18.10 8.99 -7.47
N ALA A 169 17.83 9.60 -8.63
CA ALA A 169 16.63 10.41 -8.84
C ALA A 169 15.31 9.61 -8.74
N SER A 170 15.30 8.33 -9.14
CA SER A 170 14.14 7.46 -8.94
C SER A 170 13.94 7.11 -7.46
N ILE A 171 15.03 6.85 -6.74
CA ILE A 171 14.99 6.59 -5.29
C ILE A 171 14.53 7.83 -4.51
N GLU A 172 14.94 9.03 -4.91
CA GLU A 172 14.46 10.28 -4.30
C GLU A 172 12.95 10.46 -4.46
N ARG A 173 12.40 10.13 -5.63
CA ARG A 173 10.94 10.15 -5.85
C ARG A 173 10.22 9.17 -4.94
N PHE A 174 10.69 7.92 -4.89
CA PHE A 174 10.15 6.92 -3.95
C PHE A 174 10.24 7.39 -2.49
N SER A 175 11.37 7.98 -2.08
CA SER A 175 11.55 8.53 -0.74
C SER A 175 10.56 9.66 -0.42
N GLY A 176 10.22 10.47 -1.42
CA GLY A 176 9.19 11.50 -1.34
C GLY A 176 7.79 10.88 -1.14
N ASP A 177 7.45 9.88 -1.93
CA ASP A 177 6.16 9.16 -1.85
C ASP A 177 6.00 8.45 -0.50
N LEU A 178 7.04 7.76 -0.03
CA LEU A 178 7.06 7.12 1.30
C LEU A 178 6.90 8.16 2.42
N THR A 179 7.57 9.31 2.32
CA THR A 179 7.39 10.39 3.32
C THR A 179 5.97 10.95 3.31
N ALA A 180 5.33 11.07 2.15
CA ALA A 180 3.96 11.52 2.05
C ALA A 180 2.99 10.51 2.68
N HIS A 181 3.22 9.22 2.44
CA HIS A 181 2.47 8.14 3.07
C HIS A 181 2.56 8.17 4.59
N GLU A 182 3.77 8.27 5.15
CA GLU A 182 3.97 8.37 6.61
C GLU A 182 3.26 9.56 7.24
N ARG A 183 3.18 10.69 6.53
CA ARG A 183 2.44 11.86 7.00
C ARG A 183 0.93 11.60 7.08
N LEU A 184 0.39 10.90 6.09
CA LEU A 184 -1.03 10.51 6.07
C LEU A 184 -1.35 9.54 7.21
N GLU A 185 -0.49 8.57 7.48
CA GLU A 185 -0.67 7.66 8.60
C GLU A 185 -0.55 8.35 9.95
N ALA A 186 0.43 9.24 10.12
CA ALA A 186 0.54 10.04 11.33
C ALA A 186 -0.71 10.92 11.54
N GLU A 187 -1.34 11.41 10.48
CA GLU A 187 -2.61 12.12 10.56
C GLU A 187 -3.76 11.22 11.00
N LEU A 188 -3.83 10.01 10.43
CA LEU A 188 -4.83 9.01 10.80
C LEU A 188 -4.74 8.64 12.30
N ILE A 189 -3.52 8.47 12.82
CA ILE A 189 -3.26 8.22 14.25
C ILE A 189 -3.74 9.40 15.10
N ARG A 190 -3.36 10.64 14.75
CA ARG A 190 -3.75 11.85 15.48
C ARG A 190 -5.27 12.05 15.55
N LEU A 191 -5.97 11.81 14.44
CA LEU A 191 -7.43 11.94 14.39
C LEU A 191 -8.12 10.96 15.35
N HIS A 192 -7.59 9.75 15.50
CA HIS A 192 -8.10 8.76 16.45
C HIS A 192 -7.95 9.23 17.91
N ASP A 193 -6.78 9.75 18.28
CA ASP A 193 -6.51 10.24 19.64
C ASP A 193 -7.34 11.46 20.03
N SER A 194 -7.67 12.33 19.07
CA SER A 194 -8.52 13.50 19.32
C SER A 194 -9.96 13.10 19.69
N ARG A 195 -10.45 11.98 19.13
CA ARG A 195 -11.79 11.43 19.41
C ARG A 195 -11.84 10.69 20.73
N ALA A 196 -10.79 9.94 21.08
CA ALA A 196 -10.68 9.29 22.39
C ALA A 196 -10.77 10.33 23.54
N ARG A 197 -10.19 11.52 23.34
CA ARG A 197 -10.24 12.62 24.30
C ARG A 197 -11.58 13.37 24.35
N SER A 198 -12.27 13.52 23.22
CA SER A 198 -13.58 14.21 23.17
C SER A 198 -14.78 13.32 23.57
N GLY A 199 -14.65 12.00 23.45
CA GLY A 199 -15.65 11.04 23.95
C GLY A 199 -15.57 10.77 25.46
N GLY A 200 -14.52 11.23 26.14
CA GLY A 200 -14.30 11.04 27.59
C GLY A 200 -14.83 12.15 28.49
N SER A 201 -15.66 13.06 27.99
CA SER A 201 -16.21 14.21 28.76
C SER A 201 -17.74 14.14 28.93
N GLN A 202 -18.28 12.95 29.20
CA GLN A 202 -19.63 12.77 29.73
C GLN A 202 -19.56 11.81 30.92
N GLU A 203 -19.21 12.35 32.09
CA GLU A 203 -19.64 11.84 33.39
C GLU A 203 -20.62 12.83 34.01
#